data_AF-A0A656JWC1-F1
#
_entry.id   AF-A0A656JWC1-F1
#
_cell.length_a   1.000
_cell.length_b   1.000
_cell.length_c   1.000
_cell.angle_alpha   90.00
_cell.angle_beta   90.00
_cell.angle_gamma   90.00
#
_symmetry.space_group_name_H-M   'P 1'
#
loop_
_entity.id
_entity.type
_entity.pdbx_description
1 polymer ?
#
loop_
_entity_poly.entity_id
_entity_poly.type
_entity_poly.pdbx_seq_one_letter_code
_entity_poly.pdbx_strand_id
1 'polypeptide(L)' 'AADVSKLIRQIKAEHVSAYFFENSSDPRLVKQIAEASGAQPGGELYVESLSPADGPAATYAKMFRYNVDTLTAAMKRNQ' A
#
# COMPACT_ATOMS: atom_id res chain seq x y z
N ALA A 1 -20.23 4.71 -2.88
CA ALA A 1 -19.91 6.14 -3.06
C ALA A 1 -19.70 6.87 -1.72
N ALA A 2 -20.63 6.72 -0.76
CA ALA A 2 -20.49 7.35 0.56
C ALA A 2 -19.20 6.92 1.32
N ASP A 3 -18.83 5.64 1.23
CA ASP A 3 -17.65 5.10 1.92
C ASP A 3 -16.34 5.65 1.37
N VAL A 4 -16.24 5.81 0.05
CA VAL A 4 -15.06 6.39 -0.63
C VAL A 4 -14.83 7.83 -0.16
N SER A 5 -15.89 8.64 -0.12
CA SER A 5 -15.80 10.03 0.35
C SER A 5 -15.45 10.13 1.84
N LYS A 6 -15.95 9.19 2.66
CA LYS A 6 -15.60 9.11 4.08
C LYS A 6 -14.11 8.78 4.25
N LEU A 7 -13.61 7.80 3.49
CA LEU A 7 -12.21 7.40 3.51
C LEU A 7 -11.28 8.54 3.09
N ILE A 8 -11.58 9.25 2.01
CA ILE A 8 -10.78 10.42 1.57
C ILE A 8 -10.69 11.48 2.67
N ARG A 9 -11.81 11.79 3.35
CA ARG A 9 -11.81 12.75 4.46
C ARG A 9 -10.94 12.28 5.63
N GLN A 10 -11.01 11.00 5.95
CA GLN A 10 -10.18 10.42 7.01
C GLN A 10 -8.69 10.49 6.66
N ILE A 11 -8.29 10.09 5.46
CA ILE A 11 -6.89 10.15 4.99
C ILE A 11 -6.33 11.57 5.12
N LYS A 12 -7.12 12.59 4.76
CA LYS A 12 -6.72 14.00 4.91
C LYS A 12 -6.61 14.41 6.38
N ALA A 13 -7.58 14.04 7.21
CA ALA A 13 -7.62 14.41 8.63
C ALA A 13 -6.49 13.75 9.45
N GLU A 14 -6.11 12.53 9.10
CA GLU A 14 -5.05 11.77 9.76
C GLU A 14 -3.67 11.99 9.14
N HIS A 15 -3.57 12.86 8.13
CA HIS A 15 -2.32 13.15 7.40
C HIS A 15 -1.63 11.89 6.87
N VAL A 16 -2.43 10.93 6.39
CA VAL A 16 -1.91 9.68 5.83
C VAL A 16 -1.14 9.99 4.55
N SER A 17 0.15 9.67 4.56
CA SER A 17 1.08 10.06 3.51
C SER A 17 1.34 8.97 2.47
N ALA A 18 1.14 7.70 2.83
CA ALA A 18 1.39 6.55 1.98
C ALA A 18 0.19 5.60 1.89
N TYR A 19 0.03 4.96 0.73
CA TYR A 19 -0.89 3.83 0.54
C TYR A 19 -0.17 2.69 -0.18
N PHE A 20 -0.66 1.46 -0.06
CA PHE A 20 -0.03 0.28 -0.64
C PHE A 20 -1.02 -0.49 -1.50
N PHE A 21 -0.51 -1.11 -2.56
CA PHE A 21 -1.29 -2.06 -3.35
C PHE A 21 -1.07 -3.47 -2.82
N GLU A 22 -2.14 -4.24 -2.78
CA GLU A 22 -2.06 -5.68 -2.60
C GLU A 22 -2.03 -6.33 -3.98
N ASN A 23 -1.18 -7.34 -4.15
CA ASN A 23 -0.98 -7.97 -5.46
C ASN A 23 -2.24 -8.65 -6.06
N SER A 24 -3.28 -8.87 -5.25
CA SER A 24 -4.53 -9.54 -5.63
C SER A 24 -5.73 -8.61 -5.89
N SER A 25 -5.59 -7.29 -5.68
CA SER A 25 -6.72 -6.33 -5.73
C SER A 25 -6.71 -5.39 -6.94
N ASP A 26 -7.90 -4.98 -7.42
CA ASP A 26 -8.04 -4.01 -8.52
C ASP A 26 -7.51 -2.62 -8.09
N PRO A 27 -6.45 -2.09 -8.73
CA PRO A 27 -5.79 -0.87 -8.28
C PRO A 27 -6.57 0.41 -8.61
N ARG A 28 -7.62 0.36 -9.44
CA ARG A 28 -8.29 1.56 -9.95
C ARG A 28 -8.93 2.40 -8.85
N LEU A 29 -9.65 1.77 -7.92
CA LEU A 29 -10.32 2.48 -6.83
C LEU A 29 -9.29 3.11 -5.86
N VAL A 30 -8.23 2.37 -5.54
CA VAL A 30 -7.16 2.84 -4.66
C VAL A 30 -6.46 4.06 -5.27
N LYS A 31 -6.18 4.04 -6.59
CA LYS A 31 -5.61 5.19 -7.30
C LYS A 31 -6.51 6.42 -7.24
N GLN A 32 -7.82 6.28 -7.46
CA GLN A 32 -8.76 7.40 -7.36
C GLN A 32 -8.79 8.04 -5.96
N ILE A 33 -8.74 7.21 -4.91
CA ILE A 33 -8.69 7.68 -3.52
C ILE A 33 -7.37 8.40 -3.25
N ALA A 34 -6.25 7.87 -3.74
CA ALA A 34 -4.94 8.47 -3.58
C ALA A 34 -4.85 9.85 -4.26
N GLU A 35 -5.30 9.96 -5.51
CA GLU A 35 -5.34 11.23 -6.25
C GLU A 35 -6.18 12.29 -5.53
N ALA A 36 -7.34 11.90 -4.99
CA ALA A 36 -8.23 12.82 -4.28
C ALA A 36 -7.73 13.23 -2.88
N SER A 37 -6.84 12.43 -2.28
CA SER A 37 -6.33 12.63 -0.92
C SER A 37 -4.93 13.22 -0.85
N GLY A 38 -4.11 13.05 -1.90
CA GLY A 38 -2.70 13.46 -1.93
C GLY A 38 -1.73 12.39 -1.40
N ALA A 39 -2.23 11.24 -0.94
CA ALA A 39 -1.40 10.13 -0.49
C ALA A 39 -0.56 9.55 -1.64
N GLN A 40 0.69 9.19 -1.34
CA GLN A 40 1.65 8.70 -2.32
C GLN A 40 1.75 7.16 -2.30
N PRO A 41 2.06 6.51 -3.43
CA PRO A 41 2.26 5.07 -3.44
C PRO A 41 3.49 4.67 -2.62
N GLY A 42 3.29 3.79 -1.65
CA GLY A 42 4.33 3.23 -0.79
C GLY A 42 5.04 2.01 -1.40
N GLY A 43 4.36 1.32 -2.32
CA GLY A 43 4.83 0.11 -3.00
C GLY A 43 3.73 -0.96 -3.07
N GLU A 44 4.14 -2.16 -3.47
CA GLU A 44 3.29 -3.35 -3.49
C GLU A 44 3.62 -4.24 -2.28
N LEU A 45 2.59 -4.81 -1.65
CA LEU A 45 2.71 -5.75 -0.56
C LEU A 45 2.20 -7.12 -0.99
N TYR A 46 2.88 -8.16 -0.50
CA TYR A 46 2.46 -9.55 -0.66
C TYR A 46 1.64 -9.95 0.57
N VAL A 47 0.33 -10.06 0.43
CA VAL A 47 -0.59 -10.30 1.57
C VAL A 47 -1.18 -11.71 1.54
N GLU A 48 -1.69 -12.13 0.39
CA GLU A 48 -2.39 -13.41 0.23
C GLU A 48 -1.58 -14.47 -0.53
N SER A 49 -0.42 -14.11 -1.08
CA SER A 49 0.40 -15.00 -1.90
C SER A 49 1.89 -14.70 -1.78
N LEU A 50 2.69 -15.75 -2.00
CA LEU A 50 4.13 -15.64 -2.19
C LEU A 50 4.42 -15.21 -3.63
N SER A 51 5.60 -14.61 -3.84
CA SER A 51 6.10 -14.42 -5.20
C SER A 51 6.49 -15.77 -5.84
N PRO A 52 6.72 -15.79 -7.16
CA PRO A 52 7.49 -16.85 -7.80
C PRO A 52 8.84 -17.10 -7.10
N ALA A 53 9.45 -18.25 -7.35
CA ALA A 53 10.67 -18.69 -6.66
C ALA A 53 11.87 -17.73 -6.83
N ASP A 54 11.90 -17.00 -7.94
CA ASP A 54 12.89 -15.98 -8.29
C ASP A 54 12.50 -14.56 -7.83
N GLY A 55 11.31 -14.40 -7.22
CA GLY A 55 10.81 -13.13 -6.72
C GLY A 55 11.25 -12.78 -5.29
N PRO A 56 10.93 -11.57 -4.84
CA PRO A 56 11.41 -11.02 -3.56
C PRO A 56 10.75 -11.66 -2.33
N ALA A 57 9.63 -12.37 -2.51
CA ALA A 57 8.77 -12.89 -1.45
C ALA A 57 8.50 -14.41 -1.59
N ALA A 58 9.49 -15.19 -2.06
CA ALA A 58 9.34 -16.61 -2.39
C ALA A 58 9.08 -17.53 -1.17
N THR A 59 9.25 -17.03 0.06
CA THR A 59 8.93 -17.75 1.30
C THR A 59 8.22 -16.83 2.27
N TYR A 60 7.48 -17.37 3.22
CA TYR A 60 6.75 -16.57 4.20
C TYR A 60 7.66 -15.56 4.95
N ALA A 61 8.85 -16.01 5.37
CA ALA A 61 9.80 -15.13 6.05
C ALA A 61 10.35 -14.01 5.14
N LYS A 62 10.58 -14.32 3.85
CA LYS A 62 11.01 -13.32 2.86
C LYS A 62 9.88 -12.33 2.55
N MET A 63 8.66 -12.83 2.38
CA MET A 63 7.44 -12.04 2.18
C MET A 63 7.25 -11.04 3.32
N PHE A 64 7.33 -11.50 4.57
CA PHE A 64 7.15 -10.63 5.73
C PHE A 64 8.26 -9.57 5.81
N ARG A 65 9.52 -9.96 5.58
CA ARG A 65 10.65 -9.01 5.56
C ARG A 65 10.49 -7.97 4.45
N TYR A 66 10.16 -8.39 3.23
CA TYR A 66 9.90 -7.50 2.12
C TYR A 66 8.78 -6.48 2.41
N ASN A 67 7.68 -6.92 3.03
CA ASN A 67 6.58 -6.04 3.39
C ASN A 67 7.02 -5.01 4.44
N VAL A 68 7.74 -5.42 5.49
CA VAL A 68 8.26 -4.51 6.52
C VAL A 68 9.25 -3.50 5.94
N ASP A 69 10.14 -3.94 5.06
CA ASP A 69 11.11 -3.06 4.40
C ASP A 69 10.39 -2.05 3.50
N THR A 70 9.37 -2.48 2.75
CA THR A 70 8.52 -1.62 1.92
C THR A 70 7.77 -0.57 2.74
N LEU A 71 7.15 -0.99 3.85
CA LEU A 71 6.44 -0.11 4.78
C LEU A 71 7.37 0.95 5.38
N THR A 72 8.51 0.51 5.91
CA THR A 72 9.47 1.41 6.58
C THR A 72 10.13 2.37 5.59
N ALA A 73 10.40 1.94 4.36
CA ALA A 73 10.91 2.80 3.30
C ALA A 73 9.90 3.91 2.93
N ALA A 74 8.62 3.57 2.81
CA ALA A 74 7.57 4.56 2.54
C ALA A 74 7.43 5.57 3.67
N MET A 75 7.44 5.11 4.93
CA MET A 75 7.38 6.01 6.10
C MET A 75 8.56 6.99 6.13
N LYS A 76 9.78 6.53 5.83
CA LYS A 76 10.97 7.38 5.81
C LYS A 76 10.97 8.41 4.68
N ARG A 77 10.40 8.09 3.51
CA ARG A 77 10.28 9.04 2.38
C ARG A 77 9.30 10.17 2.66
N ASN A 78 8.35 9.94 3.56
CA ASN A 78 7.22 10.82 3.82
C ASN A 78 7.29 11.51 5.19
N GLN A 79 8.43 11.46 5.87
CA GLN A 79 8.76 12.36 6.99
C GLN A 79 9.15 13.73 6.45
#